data_AF-A0A550CCM1-F1
#
_entry.id   AF-A0A550CCM1-F1
#
_cell.length_a   1.000
_cell.length_b   1.000
_cell.length_c   1.000
_cell.angle_alpha   90.00
_cell.angle_beta   90.00
_cell.angle_gamma   90.00
#
_symmetry.space_group_name_H-M   'P 1'
#
loop_
_entity.id
_entity.type
_entity.pdbx_description
1 polymer ?
#
loop_
_entity_poly.entity_id
_entity_poly.type
_entity_poly.pdbx_seq_one_letter_code
_entity_poly.pdbx_strand_id
1 'polypeptide(L)'
;MEHKPPTFVQALCAGGMAGTSVDILFFPLDTLKTRLQAPQGFVKAGGFHGVYKGLGSVVVGSAPGAALFFSTYEFMKHNLPMPENLAPLTHMMSASIAETAACFVRVPVEVIKTRTQTMSFGPEGKSSWGAAKLTLRHEGLRGFFRGFGTTLMRDIPFTALQFPLYELFKREAAIVLGHQRLPPYEAALCGSVAGAISAAVTTPLDVLKTRVMLDTRVGQNKMPSLPQRARTIVAQEGAKALFSGIVPRMMWISAGGAVFLGVYEWAIQHVV
;
A
#
# COMPACT_ATOMS: atom_id res chain seq x y z
N MET A 1 13.35 3.01 -34.06
CA MET A 1 13.17 4.36 -33.50
C MET A 1 13.75 4.33 -32.11
N GLU A 2 14.75 5.16 -31.84
CA GLU A 2 15.51 5.14 -30.59
C GLU A 2 14.68 5.81 -29.49
N HIS A 3 14.15 5.01 -28.55
CA HIS A 3 13.37 5.54 -27.43
C HIS A 3 14.31 6.33 -26.51
N LYS A 4 14.31 7.67 -26.65
CA LYS A 4 14.94 8.54 -25.66
C LYS A 4 14.30 8.29 -24.29
N PRO A 5 15.10 8.24 -23.20
CA PRO A 5 14.54 8.09 -21.87
C PRO A 5 13.64 9.30 -21.54
N PRO A 6 12.47 9.08 -20.91
CA PRO A 6 11.54 10.17 -20.61
C PRO A 6 12.19 11.18 -19.65
N THR A 7 11.93 12.46 -19.87
CA THR A 7 12.34 13.52 -18.94
C THR A 7 11.66 13.31 -17.59
N PHE A 8 12.29 13.77 -16.50
CA PHE A 8 11.75 13.61 -15.13
C PHE A 8 10.28 14.07 -14.99
N VAL A 9 9.93 15.19 -15.62
CA VAL A 9 8.55 15.72 -15.63
C VAL A 9 7.58 14.79 -16.36
N GLN A 10 8.00 14.22 -17.49
CA GLN A 10 7.18 13.28 -18.26
C GLN A 10 6.92 12.02 -17.45
N ALA A 11 7.96 11.47 -16.81
CA ALA A 11 7.84 10.30 -15.94
C ALA A 11 6.96 10.57 -14.71
N LEU A 12 7.03 11.78 -14.13
CA LEU A 12 6.18 12.20 -13.01
C LEU A 12 4.70 12.30 -13.43
N CYS A 13 4.41 12.96 -14.55
CA CYS A 13 3.05 13.08 -15.09
C CYS A 13 2.47 11.71 -15.47
N ALA A 14 3.24 10.89 -16.20
CA ALA A 14 2.83 9.53 -16.57
C ALA A 14 2.60 8.65 -15.33
N GLY A 15 3.47 8.74 -14.32
CA GLY A 15 3.31 8.04 -13.05
C GLY A 15 2.08 8.47 -12.26
N GLY A 16 1.80 9.78 -12.23
CA GLY A 16 0.60 10.33 -11.60
C GLY A 16 -0.70 9.90 -12.29
N MET A 17 -0.71 9.90 -13.63
CA MET A 17 -1.84 9.42 -14.43
C MET A 17 -2.06 7.92 -14.26
N ALA A 18 -0.99 7.13 -14.28
CA ALA A 18 -1.04 5.70 -14.06
C ALA A 18 -1.56 5.35 -12.67
N GLY A 19 -1.02 5.98 -11.62
CA GLY A 19 -1.48 5.79 -10.24
C GLY A 19 -2.95 6.17 -10.05
N THR A 20 -3.36 7.32 -10.58
CA THR A 20 -4.75 7.77 -10.50
C THR A 20 -5.70 6.84 -11.27
N SER A 21 -5.27 6.28 -12.39
CA SER A 21 -6.07 5.34 -13.18
C SER A 21 -6.28 4.01 -12.46
N VAL A 22 -5.24 3.49 -11.81
CA VAL A 22 -5.34 2.33 -10.92
C VAL A 22 -6.32 2.63 -9.80
N ASP A 23 -6.17 3.78 -9.13
CA ASP A 23 -7.08 4.18 -8.06
C ASP A 23 -8.52 4.21 -8.58
N ILE A 24 -8.82 4.91 -9.69
CA ILE A 24 -10.18 5.00 -10.27
C ILE A 24 -10.78 3.62 -10.59
N LEU A 25 -9.98 2.72 -11.16
CA LEU A 25 -10.45 1.39 -11.57
C LEU A 25 -10.80 0.52 -10.36
N PHE A 26 -9.95 0.52 -9.34
CA PHE A 26 -10.06 -0.37 -8.19
C PHE A 26 -10.81 0.23 -7.00
N PHE A 27 -11.02 1.56 -6.98
CA PHE A 27 -11.67 2.26 -5.87
C PHE A 27 -13.05 1.69 -5.50
N PRO A 28 -13.94 1.33 -6.45
CA PRO A 28 -15.25 0.81 -6.11
C PRO A 28 -15.17 -0.49 -5.30
N LEU A 29 -14.28 -1.41 -5.71
CA LEU A 29 -14.07 -2.69 -5.04
C LEU A 29 -13.49 -2.50 -3.65
N ASP A 30 -12.53 -1.57 -3.51
CA ASP A 30 -12.00 -1.14 -2.22
C ASP A 30 -13.11 -0.65 -1.29
N THR A 31 -13.97 0.26 -1.78
CA THR A 31 -15.07 0.81 -0.99
C THR A 31 -16.05 -0.27 -0.55
N LEU A 32 -16.41 -1.20 -1.44
CA LEU A 32 -17.31 -2.31 -1.10
C LEU A 32 -16.69 -3.22 -0.03
N LYS A 33 -15.41 -3.59 -0.19
CA LYS A 33 -14.66 -4.37 0.82
C LYS A 33 -14.62 -3.66 2.17
N THR A 34 -14.29 -2.38 2.21
CA THR A 34 -14.23 -1.59 3.45
C THR A 34 -15.61 -1.49 4.11
N ARG A 35 -16.69 -1.36 3.34
CA ARG A 35 -18.07 -1.32 3.88
C ARG A 35 -18.52 -2.67 4.42
N LEU A 36 -18.13 -3.77 3.77
CA LEU A 36 -18.41 -5.13 4.26
C LEU A 36 -17.67 -5.41 5.58
N GLN A 37 -16.50 -4.81 5.77
CA GLN A 37 -15.69 -4.93 6.99
C GLN A 37 -16.04 -3.89 8.07
N ALA A 38 -16.99 -2.97 7.80
CA ALA A 38 -17.36 -1.93 8.74
C ALA A 38 -18.21 -2.47 9.90
N PRO A 39 -17.91 -2.12 11.16
CA PRO A 39 -18.62 -2.65 12.33
C PRO A 39 -20.12 -2.28 12.37
N GLN A 40 -20.50 -1.15 11.77
CA GLN A 40 -21.91 -0.72 11.64
C GLN A 40 -22.72 -1.55 10.61
N GLY A 41 -22.07 -2.42 9.84
CA GLY A 41 -22.70 -3.24 8.80
C GLY A 41 -22.83 -2.53 7.44
N PHE A 42 -22.91 -3.33 6.37
CA PHE A 42 -22.80 -2.89 4.98
C PHE A 42 -23.83 -1.80 4.58
N VAL A 43 -25.10 -1.99 4.95
CA VAL A 43 -26.18 -1.06 4.60
C VAL A 43 -25.99 0.30 5.28
N LYS A 44 -25.66 0.30 6.59
CA LYS A 44 -25.39 1.54 7.34
C LYS A 44 -24.12 2.24 6.88
N ALA A 45 -23.14 1.49 6.38
CA ALA A 45 -21.91 2.04 5.78
C ALA A 45 -22.11 2.64 4.38
N GLY A 46 -23.34 2.66 3.84
CA GLY A 46 -23.70 3.28 2.56
C GLY A 46 -24.00 2.30 1.43
N GLY A 47 -23.97 0.99 1.69
CA GLY A 47 -24.32 -0.06 0.74
C GLY A 47 -23.56 0.06 -0.59
N PHE A 48 -24.28 0.00 -1.71
CA PHE A 48 -23.73 0.18 -3.06
C PHE A 48 -23.70 1.65 -3.53
N HIS A 49 -24.20 2.60 -2.74
CA HIS A 49 -24.31 4.00 -3.18
C HIS A 49 -23.04 4.79 -2.89
N GLY A 50 -22.60 5.60 -3.87
CA GLY A 50 -21.45 6.49 -3.72
C GLY A 50 -20.16 5.73 -3.42
N VAL A 51 -19.80 4.78 -4.29
CA VAL A 51 -18.60 3.94 -4.15
C VAL A 51 -17.29 4.71 -4.36
N TYR A 52 -17.32 5.90 -4.96
CA TYR A 52 -16.16 6.78 -5.14
C TYR A 52 -15.90 7.76 -3.98
N LYS A 53 -16.67 7.65 -2.89
CA LYS A 53 -16.51 8.49 -1.70
C LYS A 53 -15.15 8.26 -1.06
N GLY A 54 -14.32 9.30 -1.02
CA GLY A 54 -12.96 9.24 -0.47
C GLY A 54 -11.84 9.21 -1.52
N LEU A 55 -12.16 9.14 -2.82
CA LEU A 55 -11.15 9.12 -3.89
C LEU A 55 -10.27 10.38 -3.87
N GLY A 56 -10.87 11.55 -3.64
CA GLY A 56 -10.13 12.82 -3.62
C GLY A 56 -9.01 12.88 -2.58
N SER A 57 -9.20 12.28 -1.40
CA SER A 57 -8.12 12.17 -0.40
C SER A 57 -6.96 11.31 -0.89
N VAL A 58 -7.23 10.23 -1.61
CA VAL A 58 -6.20 9.33 -2.13
C VAL A 58 -5.39 10.02 -3.22
N VAL A 59 -6.05 10.63 -4.21
CA VAL A 59 -5.38 11.33 -5.30
C VAL A 59 -4.44 12.43 -4.78
N VAL A 60 -4.88 13.21 -3.79
CA VAL A 60 -4.05 14.27 -3.18
C VAL A 60 -2.88 13.68 -2.36
N GLY A 61 -3.08 12.53 -1.73
CA GLY A 61 -2.10 11.91 -0.84
C GLY A 61 -1.04 11.04 -1.53
N SER A 62 -1.37 10.46 -2.69
CA SER A 62 -0.53 9.45 -3.36
C SER A 62 0.82 10.03 -3.81
N ALA A 63 0.83 11.19 -4.47
CA ALA A 63 2.07 11.78 -4.99
C ALA A 63 3.03 12.24 -3.88
N PRO A 64 2.61 13.00 -2.84
CA PRO A 64 3.50 13.37 -1.75
C PRO A 64 4.01 12.16 -0.94
N GLY A 65 3.16 11.14 -0.75
CA GLY A 65 3.57 9.90 -0.08
C GLY A 65 4.65 9.15 -0.85
N ALA A 66 4.48 8.97 -2.16
CA ALA A 66 5.47 8.34 -3.02
C ALA A 66 6.78 9.16 -3.12
N ALA A 67 6.68 10.48 -3.24
CA ALA A 67 7.85 11.35 -3.28
C ALA A 67 8.67 11.25 -1.99
N LEU A 68 8.01 11.26 -0.84
CA LEU A 68 8.69 11.11 0.45
C LEU A 68 9.35 9.73 0.58
N PHE A 69 8.64 8.67 0.18
CA PHE A 69 9.19 7.32 0.15
C PHE A 69 10.50 7.26 -0.67
N PHE A 70 10.44 7.61 -1.96
CA PHE A 70 11.60 7.45 -2.85
C PHE A 70 12.74 8.38 -2.49
N SER A 71 12.45 9.61 -2.06
CA SER A 71 13.49 10.56 -1.63
C SER A 71 14.21 10.06 -0.39
N THR A 72 13.49 9.55 0.62
CA THR A 72 14.10 8.97 1.81
C THR A 72 14.84 7.67 1.49
N TYR A 73 14.31 6.84 0.60
CA TYR A 73 14.95 5.59 0.18
C TYR A 73 16.31 5.84 -0.49
N GLU A 74 16.37 6.73 -1.48
CA GLU A 74 17.63 7.08 -2.17
C GLU A 74 18.62 7.76 -1.22
N PHE A 75 18.14 8.67 -0.36
CA PHE A 75 18.98 9.30 0.65
C PHE A 75 19.57 8.28 1.63
N MET A 76 18.77 7.31 2.11
CA MET A 76 19.25 6.26 3.00
C MET A 76 20.23 5.31 2.31
N LYS A 77 20.00 4.95 1.05
CA LYS A 77 20.94 4.13 0.27
C LYS A 77 22.29 4.79 0.10
N HIS A 78 22.31 6.10 -0.15
CA HIS A 78 23.55 6.85 -0.30
C HIS A 78 24.34 6.97 1.01
N ASN A 79 23.64 7.13 2.14
CA ASN A 79 24.26 7.36 3.45
C ASN A 79 24.54 6.07 4.26
N LEU A 80 23.98 4.91 3.88
CA LEU A 80 24.31 3.60 4.46
C LEU A 80 24.93 2.64 3.42
N PRO A 81 26.13 2.94 2.88
CA PRO A 81 26.83 1.99 2.03
C PRO A 81 27.39 0.84 2.89
N MET A 82 26.70 -0.30 2.87
CA MET A 82 27.21 -1.56 3.43
C MET A 82 28.01 -2.31 2.36
N PRO A 83 28.96 -3.18 2.74
CA PRO A 83 29.68 -4.03 1.79
C PRO A 83 28.73 -4.91 0.96
N GLU A 84 29.14 -5.30 -0.25
CA GLU A 84 28.27 -5.95 -1.26
C GLU A 84 27.56 -7.21 -0.77
N ASN A 85 28.16 -7.93 0.18
CA ASN A 85 27.56 -9.11 0.83
C ASN A 85 26.33 -8.80 1.70
N LEU A 86 26.13 -7.53 2.10
CA LEU A 86 25.01 -7.04 2.89
C LEU A 86 24.08 -6.12 2.08
N ALA A 87 24.19 -6.10 0.75
CA ALA A 87 23.34 -5.27 -0.10
C ALA A 87 21.83 -5.46 0.15
N PRO A 88 21.29 -6.70 0.31
CA PRO A 88 19.88 -6.88 0.66
C PRO A 88 19.51 -6.21 1.98
N LEU A 89 20.40 -6.24 2.98
CA LEU A 89 20.17 -5.63 4.29
C LEU A 89 20.09 -4.10 4.20
N THR A 90 20.94 -3.47 3.38
CA THR A 90 20.84 -2.03 3.10
C THR A 90 19.49 -1.70 2.49
N HIS A 91 19.05 -2.44 1.46
CA HIS A 91 17.74 -2.21 0.85
C HIS A 91 16.59 -2.38 1.84
N MET A 92 16.66 -3.39 2.72
CA MET A 92 15.66 -3.60 3.78
C MET A 92 15.59 -2.43 4.75
N MET A 93 16.73 -1.97 5.27
CA MET A 93 16.78 -0.87 6.24
C MET A 93 16.37 0.46 5.61
N SER A 94 16.91 0.77 4.43
CA SER A 94 16.55 1.99 3.69
C SER A 94 15.06 2.01 3.34
N ALA A 95 14.50 0.89 2.87
CA ALA A 95 13.07 0.79 2.57
C ALA A 95 12.20 0.91 3.83
N SER A 96 12.62 0.34 4.97
CA SER A 96 11.86 0.42 6.22
C SER A 96 11.80 1.86 6.77
N ILE A 97 12.91 2.60 6.70
CA ILE A 97 12.96 4.01 7.11
C ILE A 97 12.13 4.87 6.15
N ALA A 98 12.27 4.64 4.84
CA ALA A 98 11.48 5.31 3.82
C ALA A 98 9.97 5.07 3.99
N GLU A 99 9.56 3.83 4.28
CA GLU A 99 8.16 3.47 4.51
C GLU A 99 7.62 4.17 5.76
N THR A 100 8.42 4.26 6.82
CA THR A 100 8.04 4.98 8.04
C THR A 100 7.83 6.46 7.76
N ALA A 101 8.71 7.08 6.97
CA ALA A 101 8.55 8.47 6.55
C ALA A 101 7.28 8.65 5.71
N ALA A 102 7.06 7.80 4.71
CA ALA A 102 5.88 7.84 3.85
C ALA A 102 4.56 7.64 4.62
N CYS A 103 4.57 6.83 5.68
CA CYS A 103 3.42 6.62 6.55
C CYS A 103 2.92 7.91 7.23
N PHE A 104 3.77 8.91 7.46
CA PHE A 104 3.32 10.19 8.03
C PHE A 104 2.35 10.94 7.12
N VAL A 105 2.46 10.75 5.80
CA VAL A 105 1.54 11.33 4.81
C VAL A 105 0.40 10.37 4.51
N ARG A 106 0.71 9.08 4.34
CA ARG A 106 -0.27 8.08 3.90
C ARG A 106 -1.32 7.76 4.97
N VAL A 107 -0.96 7.72 6.25
CA VAL A 107 -1.90 7.36 7.32
C VAL A 107 -3.04 8.38 7.47
N PRO A 108 -2.80 9.70 7.54
CA PRO A 108 -3.88 10.70 7.54
C PRO A 108 -4.82 10.57 6.34
N VAL A 109 -4.25 10.33 5.16
CA VAL A 109 -5.00 10.15 3.91
C VAL A 109 -5.88 8.90 3.98
N GLU A 110 -5.34 7.78 4.48
CA GLU A 110 -6.05 6.51 4.64
C GLU A 110 -7.17 6.63 5.69
N VAL A 111 -6.94 7.36 6.79
CA VAL A 111 -7.96 7.65 7.80
C VAL A 111 -9.12 8.47 7.19
N ILE A 112 -8.82 9.50 6.40
CA ILE A 112 -9.87 10.28 5.72
C ILE A 112 -10.61 9.42 4.69
N LYS A 113 -9.89 8.65 3.86
CA LYS A 113 -10.46 7.72 2.87
C LYS A 113 -11.44 6.76 3.54
N THR A 114 -11.00 6.04 4.56
CA THR A 114 -11.80 5.00 5.24
C THR A 114 -13.03 5.57 5.94
N ARG A 115 -12.90 6.72 6.62
CA ARG A 115 -14.05 7.39 7.27
C ARG A 115 -15.10 7.88 6.26
N THR A 116 -14.64 8.36 5.11
CA THR A 116 -15.52 8.80 4.01
C THR A 116 -16.20 7.59 3.33
N GLN A 117 -15.47 6.49 3.12
CA GLN A 117 -16.00 5.25 2.53
C GLN A 117 -17.05 4.56 3.40
N THR A 118 -16.84 4.57 4.72
CA THR A 118 -17.70 3.92 5.72
C THR A 118 -18.82 4.80 6.27
N MET A 119 -18.90 6.07 5.82
CA MET A 119 -19.87 7.05 6.30
C MET A 119 -19.81 7.22 7.84
N SER A 120 -18.60 7.18 8.41
CA SER A 120 -18.38 7.18 9.87
C SER A 120 -18.99 8.39 10.59
N PHE A 121 -19.08 9.54 9.91
CA PHE A 121 -19.70 10.76 10.44
C PHE A 121 -21.07 11.06 9.82
N GLY A 122 -21.73 10.04 9.25
CA GLY A 122 -23.03 10.23 8.61
C GLY A 122 -22.98 11.21 7.42
N PRO A 123 -24.09 11.92 7.13
CA PRO A 123 -24.21 12.80 5.96
C PRO A 123 -23.20 13.95 5.91
N GLU A 124 -22.72 14.42 7.06
CA GLU A 124 -21.77 15.53 7.16
C GLU A 124 -20.35 15.15 6.71
N GLY A 125 -20.02 13.85 6.78
CA GLY A 125 -18.74 13.28 6.34
C GLY A 125 -18.73 12.74 4.90
N LYS A 126 -19.69 13.15 4.04
CA LYS A 126 -19.81 12.63 2.66
C LYS A 126 -18.60 12.96 1.77
N SER A 127 -17.88 14.04 2.06
CA SER A 127 -16.70 14.47 1.31
C SER A 127 -15.41 14.27 2.11
N SER A 128 -14.29 14.06 1.42
CA SER A 128 -12.97 13.93 2.07
C SER A 128 -12.64 15.16 2.93
N TRP A 129 -13.00 16.36 2.47
CA TRP A 129 -12.81 17.59 3.24
C TRP A 129 -13.70 17.66 4.48
N GLY A 130 -14.98 17.29 4.35
CA GLY A 130 -15.90 17.20 5.48
C GLY A 130 -15.42 16.21 6.54
N ALA A 131 -15.02 15.01 6.11
CA ALA A 131 -14.47 13.98 6.99
C ALA A 131 -13.17 14.43 7.68
N ALA A 132 -12.29 15.16 6.99
CA ALA A 132 -11.08 15.73 7.58
C ALA A 132 -11.41 16.78 8.64
N LYS A 133 -12.30 17.74 8.33
CA LYS A 133 -12.73 18.79 9.26
C LYS A 133 -13.41 18.20 10.51
N LEU A 134 -14.27 17.20 10.34
CA LEU A 134 -14.95 16.52 11.45
C LEU A 134 -13.97 15.71 12.30
N THR A 135 -13.01 15.02 11.66
CA THR A 135 -11.93 14.32 12.38
C THR A 135 -11.14 15.29 13.25
N LEU A 136 -10.75 16.45 12.70
CA LEU A 136 -10.03 17.48 13.45
C LEU A 136 -10.88 18.03 14.61
N ARG A 137 -12.18 18.26 14.41
CA ARG A 137 -13.07 18.79 15.45
C ARG A 137 -13.33 17.81 16.59
N HIS A 138 -13.56 16.53 16.28
CA HIS A 138 -13.95 15.54 17.29
C HIS A 138 -12.76 14.84 17.96
N GLU A 139 -11.67 14.59 17.21
CA GLU A 139 -10.53 13.77 17.68
C GLU A 139 -9.20 14.53 17.67
N GLY A 140 -9.19 15.79 17.20
CA GLY A 140 -7.98 16.58 17.06
C GLY A 140 -6.99 15.98 16.07
N LEU A 141 -5.72 16.42 16.18
CA LEU A 141 -4.65 15.93 15.30
C LEU A 141 -4.34 14.44 15.50
N ARG A 142 -4.58 13.90 16.71
CA ARG A 142 -4.37 12.48 17.01
C ARG A 142 -5.31 11.56 16.22
N GLY A 143 -6.51 12.04 15.87
CA GLY A 143 -7.48 11.29 15.06
C GLY A 143 -6.94 10.86 13.70
N PHE A 144 -6.08 11.68 13.07
CA PHE A 144 -5.48 11.40 11.76
C PHE A 144 -4.41 10.30 11.80
N PHE A 145 -3.79 10.07 12.95
CA PHE A 145 -2.75 9.05 13.13
C PHE A 145 -3.30 7.78 13.78
N ARG A 146 -4.63 7.63 13.85
CA ARG A 146 -5.28 6.45 14.40
C ARG A 146 -4.97 5.24 13.52
N GLY A 147 -4.31 4.24 14.10
CA GLY A 147 -3.85 3.05 13.38
C GLY A 147 -2.43 3.14 12.82
N PHE A 148 -1.68 4.23 13.08
CA PHE A 148 -0.30 4.36 12.59
C PHE A 148 0.60 3.15 12.91
N GLY A 149 0.60 2.70 14.17
CA GLY A 149 1.39 1.54 14.59
C GLY A 149 0.94 0.23 13.94
N THR A 150 -0.37 0.06 13.71
CA THR A 150 -0.86 -1.13 13.01
C THR A 150 -0.43 -1.06 11.55
N THR A 151 -0.54 0.08 10.88
CA THR A 151 -0.07 0.32 9.51
C THR A 151 1.41 -0.05 9.36
N LEU A 152 2.29 0.48 10.23
CA LEU A 152 3.72 0.14 10.21
C LEU A 152 3.98 -1.36 10.36
N MET A 153 3.26 -2.03 11.27
CA MET A 153 3.43 -3.47 11.48
C MET A 153 3.11 -4.31 10.23
N ARG A 154 2.25 -3.81 9.33
CA ARG A 154 1.95 -4.46 8.04
C ARG A 154 2.95 -4.06 6.97
N ASP A 155 3.22 -2.77 6.89
CA ASP A 155 3.91 -2.21 5.73
C ASP A 155 5.42 -2.43 5.81
N ILE A 156 6.02 -2.41 7.00
CA ILE A 156 7.47 -2.65 7.16
C ILE A 156 7.85 -4.08 6.72
N PRO A 157 7.21 -5.18 7.17
CA PRO A 157 7.57 -6.52 6.69
C PRO A 157 7.36 -6.68 5.18
N PHE A 158 6.32 -6.04 4.64
CA PHE A 158 6.04 -6.08 3.21
C PHE A 158 7.11 -5.37 2.40
N THR A 159 7.47 -4.13 2.76
CA THR A 159 8.49 -3.35 2.03
C THR A 159 9.90 -3.90 2.23
N ALA A 160 10.22 -4.40 3.43
CA ALA A 160 11.49 -5.07 3.70
C ALA A 160 11.70 -6.30 2.79
N LEU A 161 10.63 -7.01 2.42
CA LEU A 161 10.75 -8.11 1.45
C LEU A 161 10.69 -7.62 0.00
N GLN A 162 9.85 -6.63 -0.29
CA GLN A 162 9.60 -6.17 -1.66
C GLN A 162 10.81 -5.50 -2.29
N PHE A 163 11.50 -4.61 -1.59
CA PHE A 163 12.59 -3.82 -2.18
C PHE A 163 13.82 -4.66 -2.56
N PRO A 164 14.31 -5.58 -1.71
CA PRO A 164 15.39 -6.48 -2.11
C PRO A 164 15.01 -7.36 -3.31
N LEU A 165 13.79 -7.90 -3.34
CA LEU A 165 13.30 -8.70 -4.47
C LEU A 165 13.19 -7.86 -5.74
N TYR A 166 12.70 -6.63 -5.63
CA TYR A 166 12.60 -5.70 -6.74
C TYR A 166 13.97 -5.37 -7.33
N GLU A 167 14.96 -5.03 -6.51
CA GLU A 167 16.32 -4.71 -6.96
C GLU A 167 17.01 -5.96 -7.56
N LEU A 168 16.78 -7.15 -7.00
CA LEU A 168 17.27 -8.41 -7.56
C LEU A 168 16.68 -8.67 -8.95
N PHE A 169 15.35 -8.62 -9.09
CA PHE A 169 14.69 -8.85 -10.38
C PHE A 169 15.08 -7.79 -11.41
N LYS A 170 15.23 -6.54 -10.98
CA LYS A 170 15.75 -5.47 -11.82
C LYS A 170 17.19 -5.75 -12.26
N ARG A 171 18.08 -6.23 -11.39
CA ARG A 171 19.44 -6.58 -11.79
C ARG A 171 19.46 -7.72 -12.80
N GLU A 172 18.73 -8.81 -12.53
CA GLU A 172 18.69 -9.98 -13.41
C GLU A 172 18.07 -9.66 -14.77
N ALA A 173 16.95 -8.92 -14.79
CA ALA A 173 16.31 -8.52 -16.04
C ALA A 173 17.21 -7.62 -16.90
N ALA A 174 17.98 -6.71 -16.28
CA ALA A 174 18.93 -5.86 -16.99
C ALA A 174 20.04 -6.70 -17.68
N ILE A 175 20.53 -7.74 -17.01
CA ILE A 175 21.55 -8.66 -17.54
C ILE A 175 20.98 -9.48 -18.71
N VAL A 176 19.80 -10.08 -18.53
CA VAL A 176 19.17 -10.95 -19.54
C VAL A 176 18.78 -10.17 -20.80
N LEU A 177 18.30 -8.94 -20.66
CA LEU A 177 17.86 -8.10 -21.78
C LEU A 177 18.99 -7.25 -22.38
N GLY A 178 20.19 -7.27 -21.79
CA GLY A 178 21.33 -6.47 -22.27
C GLY A 178 21.16 -4.95 -22.09
N HIS A 179 20.30 -4.51 -21.17
CA HIS A 179 20.03 -3.10 -20.89
C HIS A 179 20.96 -2.57 -19.78
N GLN A 180 21.63 -1.42 -19.99
CA GLN A 180 22.39 -0.75 -18.91
C GLN A 180 21.47 -0.21 -17.79
N ARG A 181 20.24 0.19 -18.16
CA ARG A 181 19.17 0.59 -17.23
C ARG A 181 17.84 0.10 -17.80
N LEU A 182 17.07 -0.61 -16.97
CA LEU A 182 15.72 -1.03 -17.35
C LEU A 182 14.83 0.19 -17.57
N PRO A 183 14.08 0.24 -18.69
CA PRO A 183 13.04 1.22 -18.89
C PRO A 183 11.95 1.07 -17.81
N PRO A 184 11.18 2.14 -17.53
CA PRO A 184 10.30 2.18 -16.37
C PRO A 184 9.19 1.11 -16.39
N TYR A 185 8.77 0.66 -17.58
CA TYR A 185 7.77 -0.39 -17.72
C TYR A 185 8.32 -1.78 -17.33
N GLU A 186 9.53 -2.14 -17.76
CA GLU A 186 10.18 -3.39 -17.33
C GLU A 186 10.48 -3.36 -15.82
N ALA A 187 10.88 -2.19 -15.30
CA ALA A 187 11.04 -1.99 -13.87
C ALA A 187 9.72 -2.16 -13.11
N ALA A 188 8.61 -1.58 -13.58
CA ALA A 188 7.32 -1.75 -12.91
C ALA A 188 6.77 -3.18 -13.02
N LEU A 189 7.11 -3.95 -14.07
CA LEU A 189 6.84 -5.40 -14.12
C LEU A 189 7.62 -6.14 -13.02
N CYS A 190 8.93 -5.88 -12.89
CA CYS A 190 9.75 -6.43 -11.80
C CYS A 190 9.15 -6.09 -10.43
N GLY A 191 8.67 -4.85 -10.26
CA GLY A 191 8.01 -4.38 -9.04
C GLY A 191 6.69 -5.09 -8.76
N SER A 192 5.90 -5.38 -9.79
CA SER A 192 4.64 -6.14 -9.67
C SER A 192 4.87 -7.59 -9.24
N VAL A 193 5.85 -8.26 -9.86
CA VAL A 193 6.24 -9.65 -9.50
C VAL A 193 6.82 -9.69 -8.09
N ALA A 194 7.74 -8.78 -7.75
CA ALA A 194 8.29 -8.66 -6.40
C ALA A 194 7.16 -8.41 -5.39
N GLY A 195 6.25 -7.50 -5.66
CA GLY A 195 5.09 -7.21 -4.81
C GLY A 195 4.18 -8.41 -4.60
N ALA A 196 3.91 -9.20 -5.65
CA ALA A 196 3.10 -10.42 -5.54
C ALA A 196 3.77 -11.48 -4.68
N ILE A 197 5.09 -11.68 -4.80
CA ILE A 197 5.85 -12.64 -3.97
C ILE A 197 5.92 -12.15 -2.53
N SER A 198 6.22 -10.87 -2.30
CA SER A 198 6.21 -10.28 -0.96
C SER A 198 4.84 -10.37 -0.32
N ALA A 199 3.77 -10.22 -1.09
CA ALA A 199 2.41 -10.41 -0.62
C ALA A 199 2.16 -11.86 -0.22
N ALA A 200 2.59 -12.82 -1.05
CA ALA A 200 2.47 -14.23 -0.72
C ALA A 200 3.12 -14.56 0.64
N VAL A 201 4.35 -14.10 0.83
CA VAL A 201 5.16 -14.36 2.04
C VAL A 201 4.62 -13.64 3.28
N THR A 202 4.09 -12.43 3.14
CA THR A 202 3.57 -11.64 4.27
C THR A 202 2.11 -11.90 4.62
N THR A 203 1.38 -12.68 3.80
CA THR A 203 -0.02 -13.02 4.05
C THR A 203 -0.28 -13.59 5.46
N PRO A 204 0.54 -14.49 6.02
CA PRO A 204 0.37 -14.95 7.39
C PRO A 204 0.41 -13.85 8.45
N LEU A 205 1.31 -12.86 8.29
CA LEU A 205 1.40 -11.72 9.21
C LEU A 205 0.16 -10.83 9.10
N ASP A 206 -0.37 -10.66 7.90
CA ASP A 206 -1.60 -9.90 7.65
C ASP A 206 -2.84 -10.58 8.25
N VAL A 207 -2.94 -11.90 8.16
CA VAL A 207 -4.01 -12.68 8.79
C VAL A 207 -3.93 -12.56 10.32
N LEU A 208 -2.73 -12.69 10.91
CA LEU A 208 -2.55 -12.51 12.35
C LEU A 208 -2.97 -11.12 12.82
N LYS A 209 -2.56 -10.08 12.08
CA LYS A 209 -2.93 -8.69 12.37
C LYS A 209 -4.43 -8.45 12.28
N THR A 210 -5.06 -8.89 11.19
CA THR A 210 -6.49 -8.68 10.97
C THR A 210 -7.32 -9.39 12.04
N ARG A 211 -6.95 -10.60 12.45
CA ARG A 211 -7.61 -11.30 13.57
C ARG A 211 -7.43 -10.57 14.90
N VAL A 212 -6.26 -9.98 15.17
CA VAL A 212 -6.04 -9.14 16.35
C VAL A 212 -6.89 -7.87 16.32
N MET A 213 -7.03 -7.24 15.16
CA MET A 213 -7.84 -6.03 14.99
C MET A 213 -9.35 -6.29 15.03
N LEU A 214 -9.79 -7.47 14.59
CA LEU A 214 -11.20 -7.89 14.61
C LEU A 214 -11.64 -8.41 15.98
N ASP A 215 -10.71 -8.85 16.83
CA ASP A 215 -11.02 -9.37 18.16
C ASP A 215 -11.52 -8.23 19.06
N THR A 216 -12.83 -8.14 19.21
CA THR A 216 -13.54 -7.04 19.88
C THR A 216 -13.46 -7.13 21.41
N ARG A 217 -12.75 -8.12 21.96
CA ARG A 217 -12.57 -8.33 23.42
C ARG A 217 -11.61 -7.33 24.09
N VAL A 218 -11.55 -6.10 23.58
CA VAL A 218 -10.69 -4.98 24.02
C VAL A 218 -11.11 -4.42 25.40
N GLY A 219 -11.92 -5.15 26.18
CA GLY A 219 -12.46 -4.67 27.45
C GLY A 219 -11.98 -5.37 28.72
N GLN A 220 -11.56 -6.63 28.69
CA GLN A 220 -11.49 -7.40 29.96
C GLN A 220 -10.33 -8.40 30.13
N ASN A 221 -9.43 -8.60 29.17
CA ASN A 221 -8.25 -9.45 29.41
C ASN A 221 -7.00 -8.98 28.67
N LYS A 222 -5.83 -9.14 29.30
CA LYS A 222 -4.50 -8.86 28.72
C LYS A 222 -4.43 -9.40 27.29
N MET A 223 -4.09 -8.55 26.32
CA MET A 223 -3.84 -8.96 24.95
C MET A 223 -2.87 -10.16 24.96
N PRO A 224 -3.27 -11.36 24.50
CA PRO A 224 -2.36 -12.48 24.37
C PRO A 224 -1.25 -12.10 23.38
N SER A 225 -0.03 -12.53 23.67
CA SER A 225 1.13 -12.29 22.81
C SER A 225 0.88 -12.81 21.39
N LEU A 226 1.35 -12.07 20.37
CA LEU A 226 1.22 -12.45 18.94
C LEU A 226 1.60 -13.93 18.64
N PRO A 227 2.66 -14.51 19.26
CA PRO A 227 3.04 -15.90 19.04
C PRO A 227 2.04 -16.91 19.62
N GLN A 228 1.44 -16.60 20.78
CA GLN A 228 0.43 -17.45 21.40
C GLN A 228 -0.84 -17.49 20.54
N ARG A 229 -1.28 -16.35 20.00
CA ARG A 229 -2.41 -16.30 19.06
C ARG A 229 -2.13 -17.05 17.77
N ALA A 230 -0.92 -16.92 17.23
CA ALA A 230 -0.52 -17.68 16.04
C ALA A 230 -0.62 -19.19 16.29
N ARG A 231 -0.15 -19.67 17.46
CA ARG A 231 -0.31 -21.08 17.85
C ARG A 231 -1.76 -21.48 18.01
N THR A 232 -2.61 -20.65 18.62
CA THR A 232 -4.05 -20.93 18.76
C THR A 232 -4.74 -21.04 17.41
N ILE A 233 -4.42 -20.16 16.46
CA ILE A 233 -5.00 -20.20 15.11
C ILE A 233 -4.58 -21.47 14.37
N VAL A 234 -3.29 -21.82 14.43
CA VAL A 234 -2.80 -23.06 13.79
C VAL A 234 -3.43 -24.29 14.43
N ALA A 235 -3.65 -24.29 15.74
CA ALA A 235 -4.27 -25.40 16.45
C ALA A 235 -5.79 -25.53 16.18
N GLN A 236 -6.50 -24.42 15.92
CA GLN A 236 -7.96 -24.40 15.75
C GLN A 236 -8.42 -24.44 14.28
N GLU A 237 -7.77 -23.67 13.40
CA GLU A 237 -8.18 -23.51 11.99
C GLU A 237 -7.17 -24.18 11.02
N GLY A 238 -6.03 -24.64 11.53
CA GLY A 238 -4.96 -25.26 10.74
C GLY A 238 -4.01 -24.25 10.09
N ALA A 239 -2.81 -24.71 9.71
CA ALA A 239 -1.78 -23.86 9.11
C ALA A 239 -2.21 -23.21 7.77
N LYS A 240 -3.15 -23.83 7.05
CA LYS A 240 -3.70 -23.29 5.78
C LYS A 240 -4.54 -22.02 6.00
N ALA A 241 -5.12 -21.83 7.18
CA ALA A 241 -5.89 -20.62 7.49
C ALA A 241 -5.04 -19.35 7.49
N LEU A 242 -3.74 -19.46 7.80
CA LEU A 242 -2.79 -18.34 7.73
C LEU A 242 -2.52 -17.86 6.30
N PHE A 243 -2.79 -18.69 5.30
CA PHE A 243 -2.68 -18.32 3.88
C PHE A 243 -4.04 -18.02 3.24
N SER A 244 -5.12 -17.97 4.03
CA SER A 244 -6.43 -17.57 3.52
C SER A 244 -6.38 -16.13 3.02
N GLY A 245 -6.75 -15.93 1.75
CA GLY A 245 -6.70 -14.61 1.09
C GLY A 245 -5.41 -14.31 0.30
N ILE A 246 -4.46 -15.25 0.21
CA ILE A 246 -3.22 -15.08 -0.57
C ILE A 246 -3.52 -14.82 -2.06
N VAL A 247 -4.42 -15.61 -2.65
CA VAL A 247 -4.78 -15.55 -4.06
C VAL A 247 -5.44 -14.20 -4.42
N PRO A 248 -6.50 -13.74 -3.70
CA PRO A 248 -7.05 -12.40 -3.90
C PRO A 248 -6.01 -11.28 -3.76
N ARG A 249 -5.09 -11.39 -2.79
CA ARG A 249 -4.08 -10.35 -2.55
C ARG A 249 -3.04 -10.28 -3.67
N MET A 250 -2.53 -11.42 -4.12
CA MET A 250 -1.61 -11.50 -5.26
C MET A 250 -2.27 -10.96 -6.52
N MET A 251 -3.48 -11.42 -6.85
CA MET A 251 -4.22 -10.95 -8.01
C MET A 251 -4.42 -9.44 -7.99
N TRP A 252 -4.74 -8.87 -6.83
CA TRP A 252 -4.94 -7.42 -6.69
C TRP A 252 -3.66 -6.63 -6.98
N ILE A 253 -2.52 -7.05 -6.43
CA ILE A 253 -1.23 -6.37 -6.64
C ILE A 253 -0.76 -6.53 -8.09
N SER A 254 -0.95 -7.71 -8.67
CA SER A 254 -0.61 -7.97 -10.07
C SER A 254 -1.49 -7.18 -11.03
N ALA A 255 -2.82 -7.16 -10.82
CA ALA A 255 -3.75 -6.41 -11.65
C ALA A 255 -3.51 -4.88 -11.54
N GLY A 256 -3.26 -4.37 -10.33
CA GLY A 256 -2.87 -2.98 -10.12
C GLY A 256 -1.57 -2.63 -10.86
N GLY A 257 -0.57 -3.51 -10.81
CA GLY A 257 0.67 -3.35 -11.56
C GLY A 257 0.47 -3.35 -13.07
N ALA A 258 -0.34 -4.26 -13.61
CA ALA A 258 -0.63 -4.34 -15.04
C ALA A 258 -1.34 -3.07 -15.57
N VAL A 259 -2.31 -2.55 -14.80
CA VAL A 259 -3.02 -1.31 -15.15
C VAL A 259 -2.09 -0.10 -15.06
N PHE A 260 -1.26 -0.04 -14.00
CA PHE A 260 -0.25 1.00 -13.87
C PHE A 260 0.69 1.02 -15.08
N LEU A 261 1.20 -0.13 -15.48
CA LEU A 261 2.08 -0.30 -16.63
C LEU A 261 1.43 0.17 -17.94
N GLY A 262 0.25 -0.35 -18.25
CA GLY A 262 -0.44 -0.02 -19.49
C GLY A 262 -0.75 1.48 -19.62
N VAL A 263 -1.17 2.11 -18.53
CA VAL A 263 -1.45 3.56 -18.53
C VAL A 263 -0.17 4.39 -18.58
N TYR A 264 0.89 3.95 -17.89
CA TYR A 264 2.18 4.63 -17.89
C TYR A 264 2.80 4.66 -19.29
N GLU A 265 2.80 3.52 -19.99
CA GLU A 265 3.29 3.42 -21.38
C GLU A 265 2.45 4.29 -22.32
N TRP A 266 1.12 4.20 -22.22
CA TRP A 266 0.23 5.00 -23.03
C TRP A 266 0.47 6.50 -22.83
N ALA A 267 0.63 6.95 -21.58
CA ALA A 267 0.88 8.34 -21.24
C ALA A 267 2.22 8.85 -21.79
N ILE A 268 3.29 8.05 -21.72
CA ILE A 268 4.58 8.41 -22.31
C ILE A 268 4.51 8.50 -23.83
N GLN A 269 3.71 7.67 -24.49
CA GLN A 269 3.63 7.66 -25.95
C GLN A 269 2.78 8.79 -26.54
N HIS A 270 1.76 9.26 -25.80
CA HIS A 270 0.73 10.15 -26.35
C HIS A 270 0.65 11.53 -25.69
N VAL A 271 1.07 11.67 -24.43
CA VAL A 271 0.84 12.87 -23.64
C VAL A 271 2.10 13.73 -23.52
N VAL A 272 3.28 13.16 -23.78
CA VAL A 272 4.56 13.86 -23.55
C VAL A 272 5.63 13.61 -24.59
#